data_AF-A0A164MFL6-F1
#
_entry.id   AF-A0A164MFL6-F1
#
_cell.length_a   1.000
_cell.length_b   1.000
_cell.length_c   1.000
_cell.angle_alpha   90.00
_cell.angle_beta   90.00
_cell.angle_gamma   90.00
#
_symmetry.space_group_name_H-M   'P 1'
#
loop_
_entity.id
_entity.type
_entity.pdbx_description
1 polymer ?
#
loop_
_entity_poly.entity_id
_entity_poly.type
_entity_poly.pdbx_seq_one_letter_code
_entity_poly.pdbx_strand_id
1 'polypeptide(L)'
;MTHKDKNIVNKDITQEDSEHNQEHDIEHTAPQHRQFLNYEGIGQGTPFQREKQYQRHQVKKAVENMYNHRISQIPNTEENSLVQKDKRAAKKSKIRHGIDRLVEDLIQESIAKGEFTNLKGTGKPLANQNHNPYIDIVTHKINQVLIENGFSPQWVMLEKDIRSEITNLKLRLEEERRKLGKIPLKESEKLVWNKLLDVLSDDVKQINKKINDYNLIVPLLSKQMVHVNLEKLSEKFLKDYPSLDLTVAEKKVNKECRQDQRSTSTEPCLFDLLNSLWKSN
;
A
#
# COMPACT_ATOMS: atom_id res chain seq x y z
N MET A 1 -61.14 24.87 -51.72
CA MET A 1 -60.71 26.27 -51.48
C MET A 1 -59.26 26.26 -51.03
N THR A 2 -58.48 27.08 -51.72
CA THR A 2 -57.02 27.22 -51.75
C THR A 2 -56.45 27.92 -50.53
N HIS A 3 -55.21 27.60 -50.16
CA HIS A 3 -54.10 28.48 -49.72
C HIS A 3 -52.91 27.55 -49.41
N LYS A 4 -51.94 27.31 -50.29
CA LYS A 4 -50.82 28.13 -50.80
C LYS A 4 -49.88 28.74 -49.74
N ASP A 5 -48.65 28.21 -49.80
CA ASP A 5 -47.34 28.84 -49.64
C ASP A 5 -46.79 29.09 -48.23
N LYS A 6 -45.67 28.43 -47.91
CA LYS A 6 -44.33 29.08 -47.98
C LYS A 6 -43.19 28.05 -47.93
N ASN A 7 -42.33 28.20 -48.92
CA ASN A 7 -41.06 27.52 -49.14
C ASN A 7 -39.95 28.47 -48.68
N ILE A 8 -38.97 28.00 -47.90
CA ILE A 8 -37.66 28.68 -47.73
C ILE A 8 -36.58 27.60 -47.80
N VAL A 9 -35.71 27.78 -48.79
CA VAL A 9 -34.52 26.98 -49.12
C VAL A 9 -33.27 27.81 -48.78
N ASN A 10 -32.13 27.13 -48.64
CA ASN A 10 -30.71 27.56 -48.73
C ASN A 10 -29.98 27.60 -47.37
N LYS A 11 -28.72 27.16 -47.20
CA LYS A 11 -27.67 26.44 -47.98
C LYS A 11 -26.44 26.43 -47.04
N ASP A 12 -25.60 25.40 -46.94
CA ASP A 12 -24.28 25.23 -47.60
C ASP A 12 -23.59 24.07 -46.81
N ILE A 13 -23.16 22.92 -47.35
CA ILE A 13 -21.99 22.58 -48.19
C ILE A 13 -20.63 23.02 -47.63
N THR A 14 -19.82 22.04 -47.16
CA THR A 14 -18.41 21.70 -47.51
C THR A 14 -17.94 20.63 -46.51
N GLN A 15 -17.71 19.35 -46.86
CA GLN A 15 -16.56 18.74 -47.57
C GLN A 15 -15.19 18.95 -46.91
N GLU A 16 -14.44 17.83 -46.79
CA GLU A 16 -12.99 17.67 -46.48
C GLU A 16 -12.63 17.67 -44.96
N ASP A 17 -11.90 16.73 -44.35
CA ASP A 17 -11.12 15.59 -44.82
C ASP A 17 -10.88 14.54 -43.70
N SER A 18 -10.89 13.29 -44.16
CA SER A 18 -10.28 12.05 -43.68
C SER A 18 -9.22 12.08 -42.56
N GLU A 19 -9.48 11.32 -41.49
CA GLU A 19 -8.79 10.06 -41.13
C GLU A 19 -9.22 9.65 -39.71
N HIS A 20 -10.43 9.10 -39.58
CA HIS A 20 -10.94 8.57 -38.32
C HIS A 20 -10.82 7.05 -38.32
N ASN A 21 -10.12 6.54 -37.30
CA ASN A 21 -10.28 5.26 -36.61
C ASN A 21 -10.87 4.10 -37.41
N GLN A 22 -10.13 3.00 -37.47
CA GLN A 22 -10.67 1.67 -37.82
C GLN A 22 -11.81 1.33 -36.85
N GLU A 23 -13.01 1.76 -37.20
CA GLU A 23 -14.27 1.40 -36.58
C GLU A 23 -14.52 -0.05 -36.99
N HIS A 24 -14.37 -0.97 -36.04
CA HIS A 24 -14.83 -2.33 -36.25
C HIS A 24 -16.36 -2.29 -36.34
N ASP A 25 -16.90 -2.33 -37.55
CA ASP A 25 -18.32 -2.53 -37.83
C ASP A 25 -18.72 -3.94 -37.38
N ILE A 26 -18.95 -4.10 -36.08
CA ILE A 26 -19.64 -5.26 -35.54
C ILE A 26 -21.12 -4.94 -35.67
N GLU A 27 -21.77 -5.46 -36.71
CA GLU A 27 -23.23 -5.44 -36.78
C GLU A 27 -23.79 -6.29 -35.63
N HIS A 28 -24.11 -5.62 -34.52
CA HIS A 28 -24.79 -6.23 -33.40
C HIS A 28 -26.24 -6.52 -33.79
N THR A 29 -26.51 -7.74 -34.28
CA THR A 29 -27.86 -8.28 -34.25
C THR A 29 -28.23 -8.47 -32.79
N ALA A 30 -29.00 -7.54 -32.22
CA ALA A 30 -29.47 -7.64 -30.85
C ALA A 30 -30.19 -8.99 -30.67
N PRO A 31 -29.78 -9.86 -29.72
CA PRO A 31 -30.40 -11.16 -29.56
C PRO A 31 -31.89 -10.97 -29.31
N GLN A 32 -32.70 -11.43 -30.28
CA GLN A 32 -34.15 -11.19 -30.34
C GLN A 32 -34.94 -11.88 -29.22
N HIS A 33 -34.27 -12.69 -28.39
CA HIS A 33 -34.88 -13.46 -27.31
C HIS A 33 -34.08 -13.30 -26.01
N ARG A 34 -34.27 -12.19 -25.30
CA ARG A 34 -33.84 -12.08 -23.90
C ARG A 34 -34.84 -12.83 -23.03
N GLN A 35 -34.53 -14.08 -22.68
CA GLN A 35 -35.27 -14.83 -21.68
C GLN A 35 -34.68 -14.52 -20.30
N PHE A 36 -35.47 -13.95 -19.39
CA PHE A 36 -35.06 -13.75 -18.01
C PHE A 36 -35.19 -15.06 -17.23
N LEU A 37 -34.31 -15.27 -16.25
CA LEU A 37 -34.42 -16.38 -15.30
C LEU A 37 -35.77 -16.29 -14.57
N ASN A 38 -36.50 -17.39 -14.52
CA ASN A 38 -37.75 -17.48 -13.76
C ASN A 38 -37.40 -17.65 -12.27
N TYR A 39 -37.52 -16.56 -11.50
CA TYR A 39 -37.30 -16.56 -10.04
C TYR A 39 -38.46 -17.20 -9.25
N GLU A 40 -39.07 -18.26 -9.77
CA GLU A 40 -40.18 -19.00 -9.13
C GLU A 40 -41.38 -18.13 -8.70
N GLY A 41 -41.58 -16.95 -9.33
CA GLY A 41 -42.61 -15.99 -8.95
C GLY A 41 -42.28 -15.13 -7.72
N ILE A 42 -41.04 -15.16 -7.24
CA ILE A 42 -40.60 -14.49 -6.01
C ILE A 42 -40.02 -13.13 -6.35
N GLY A 43 -40.63 -12.10 -5.76
CA GLY A 43 -40.19 -10.71 -5.86
C GLY A 43 -40.90 -9.91 -6.95
N GLN A 44 -40.90 -8.58 -6.77
CA GLN A 44 -41.58 -7.63 -7.65
C GLN A 44 -40.62 -6.50 -8.05
N GLY A 45 -40.88 -5.87 -9.20
CA GLY A 45 -40.07 -4.78 -9.74
C GLY A 45 -39.17 -5.20 -10.91
N THR A 46 -38.10 -4.43 -11.12
CA THR A 46 -37.17 -4.60 -12.25
C THR A 46 -36.41 -5.93 -12.16
N PRO A 47 -35.88 -6.47 -13.28
CA PRO A 47 -35.17 -7.75 -13.28
C PRO A 47 -34.04 -7.83 -12.24
N PHE A 48 -33.22 -6.78 -12.13
CA PHE A 48 -32.13 -6.69 -11.14
C PHE A 48 -32.63 -6.67 -9.69
N GLN A 49 -33.75 -6.00 -9.41
CA GLN A 49 -34.35 -5.99 -8.07
C GLN A 49 -34.88 -7.37 -7.71
N ARG A 50 -35.49 -8.08 -8.67
CA ARG A 50 -36.00 -9.44 -8.50
C ARG A 50 -34.88 -10.45 -8.27
N GLU A 51 -33.78 -10.32 -8.99
CA GLU A 51 -32.58 -11.13 -8.77
C GLU A 51 -32.05 -10.98 -7.34
N LYS A 52 -31.86 -9.74 -6.87
CA LYS A 52 -31.38 -9.46 -5.51
C LYS A 52 -32.34 -10.00 -4.44
N GLN A 53 -33.64 -9.93 -4.68
CA GLN A 53 -34.65 -10.48 -3.78
C GLN A 53 -34.63 -12.01 -3.77
N TYR A 54 -34.50 -12.65 -4.93
CA TYR A 54 -34.40 -14.10 -5.05
C TYR A 54 -33.14 -14.65 -4.40
N GLN A 55 -31.99 -13.99 -4.58
CA GLN A 55 -30.75 -14.33 -3.88
C GLN A 55 -30.94 -14.26 -2.35
N ARG A 56 -31.59 -13.21 -1.84
CA ARG A 56 -31.93 -13.10 -0.41
C ARG A 56 -32.86 -14.22 0.05
N HIS A 57 -33.85 -14.58 -0.76
CA HIS A 57 -34.78 -15.67 -0.47
C HIS A 57 -34.06 -17.03 -0.41
N GLN A 58 -33.15 -17.31 -1.34
CA GLN A 58 -32.35 -18.53 -1.32
C GLN A 58 -31.47 -18.62 -0.08
N VAL A 59 -30.82 -17.52 0.32
CA VAL A 59 -30.03 -17.49 1.56
C VAL A 59 -30.91 -17.77 2.77
N LYS A 60 -32.10 -17.16 2.87
CA LYS A 60 -33.06 -17.42 3.96
C LYS A 60 -33.48 -18.88 4.01
N LYS A 61 -33.87 -19.45 2.86
CA LYS A 61 -34.28 -20.85 2.73
C LYS A 61 -33.14 -21.80 3.10
N ALA A 62 -31.90 -21.48 2.71
CA ALA A 62 -30.72 -22.25 3.11
C ALA A 62 -30.51 -22.22 4.63
N VAL A 63 -30.62 -21.05 5.26
CA VAL A 63 -30.50 -20.90 6.72
C VAL A 63 -31.60 -21.68 7.45
N GLU A 64 -32.85 -21.59 7.00
CA GLU A 64 -33.96 -22.37 7.56
C GLU A 64 -33.74 -23.87 7.40
N ASN A 65 -33.29 -24.33 6.24
CA ASN A 65 -32.97 -25.73 6.01
C ASN A 65 -31.82 -26.23 6.89
N MET A 66 -30.76 -25.43 7.06
CA MET A 66 -29.66 -25.75 7.98
C MET A 66 -30.13 -25.81 9.43
N TYR A 67 -30.99 -24.88 9.84
CA TYR A 67 -31.58 -24.85 11.17
C TYR A 67 -32.48 -26.07 11.42
N ASN A 68 -33.37 -26.39 10.47
CA ASN A 68 -34.24 -27.56 10.51
C ASN A 68 -33.43 -28.86 10.53
N HIS A 69 -32.38 -28.96 9.71
CA HIS A 69 -31.47 -30.10 9.72
C HIS A 69 -30.77 -30.23 11.08
N ARG A 70 -30.29 -29.12 11.65
CA ARG A 70 -29.68 -29.11 12.98
C ARG A 70 -30.68 -29.55 14.05
N ILE A 71 -31.93 -29.10 14.00
CA ILE A 71 -32.99 -29.53 14.91
C ILE A 71 -33.26 -31.03 14.74
N SER A 72 -33.37 -31.54 13.51
CA SER A 72 -33.63 -32.96 13.28
C SER A 72 -32.47 -33.86 13.71
N GLN A 73 -31.24 -33.34 13.65
CA GLN A 73 -30.02 -34.05 14.08
C GLN A 73 -29.77 -33.93 15.59
N ILE A 74 -30.51 -33.11 16.32
CA ILE A 74 -30.49 -33.13 17.79
C ILE A 74 -31.32 -34.36 18.22
N PRO A 75 -30.72 -35.43 18.75
CA PRO A 75 -31.50 -36.55 19.26
C PRO A 75 -32.31 -36.08 20.48
N ASN A 76 -33.58 -36.51 20.57
CA ASN A 76 -34.49 -36.25 21.70
C ASN A 76 -34.02 -36.88 23.04
N THR A 77 -32.76 -37.30 23.15
CA THR A 77 -32.23 -38.09 24.26
C THR A 77 -31.67 -37.27 25.42
N GLU A 78 -31.64 -35.94 25.37
CA GLU A 78 -31.04 -35.15 26.45
C GLU A 78 -31.76 -33.83 26.78
N GLU A 79 -32.96 -33.90 27.37
CA GLU A 79 -33.56 -32.74 28.06
C GLU A 79 -32.62 -32.15 29.14
N ASN A 80 -31.75 -32.99 29.69
CA ASN A 80 -30.77 -32.60 30.70
C ASN A 80 -29.58 -31.77 30.17
N SER A 81 -29.29 -31.76 28.87
CA SER A 81 -28.11 -31.09 28.29
C SER A 81 -28.30 -29.57 28.19
N LEU A 82 -29.51 -29.14 27.83
CA LEU A 82 -29.91 -27.72 27.81
C LEU A 82 -29.87 -27.14 29.23
N VAL A 83 -30.47 -27.87 30.19
CA VAL A 83 -30.47 -27.51 31.61
C VAL A 83 -29.04 -27.38 32.17
N GLN A 84 -28.08 -28.21 31.72
CA GLN A 84 -26.68 -28.07 32.12
C GLN A 84 -26.01 -26.82 31.54
N LYS A 85 -26.29 -26.45 30.29
CA LYS A 85 -25.78 -25.21 29.68
C LYS A 85 -26.32 -23.98 30.39
N ASP A 86 -27.61 -23.98 30.74
CA ASP A 86 -28.26 -22.89 31.46
C ASP A 86 -27.74 -22.77 32.89
N LYS A 87 -27.56 -23.90 33.60
CA LYS A 87 -26.91 -23.93 34.91
C LYS A 87 -25.47 -23.39 34.87
N ARG A 88 -24.71 -23.69 33.82
CA ARG A 88 -23.35 -23.15 33.62
C ARG A 88 -23.40 -21.63 33.34
N ALA A 89 -24.33 -21.15 32.53
CA ALA A 89 -24.51 -19.73 32.26
C ALA A 89 -24.95 -18.95 33.53
N ALA A 90 -25.89 -19.50 34.31
CA ALA A 90 -26.33 -18.92 35.58
C ALA A 90 -25.19 -18.84 36.62
N LYS A 91 -24.38 -19.90 36.74
CA LYS A 91 -23.17 -19.89 37.58
C LYS A 91 -22.19 -18.81 37.13
N LYS A 92 -21.94 -18.67 35.83
CA LYS A 92 -21.08 -17.61 35.28
C LYS A 92 -21.61 -16.21 35.61
N SER A 93 -22.92 -15.98 35.48
CA SER A 93 -23.55 -14.70 35.83
C SER A 93 -23.42 -14.38 37.33
N LYS A 94 -23.69 -15.37 38.20
CA LYS A 94 -23.54 -15.22 39.65
C LYS A 94 -22.09 -14.89 40.06
N ILE A 95 -21.11 -15.53 39.42
CA ILE A 95 -19.69 -15.25 39.67
C ILE A 95 -19.33 -13.84 39.20
N ARG A 96 -19.80 -13.40 38.03
CA ARG A 96 -19.60 -12.02 37.54
C ARG A 96 -20.14 -10.99 38.53
N HIS A 97 -21.40 -11.14 38.95
CA HIS A 97 -22.00 -10.23 39.93
C HIS A 97 -21.35 -10.28 41.31
N GLY A 98 -20.74 -11.42 41.69
CA GLY A 98 -19.93 -11.52 42.90
C GLY A 98 -18.64 -10.72 42.79
N ILE A 99 -17.95 -10.83 41.64
CA ILE A 99 -16.75 -10.04 41.35
C ILE A 99 -17.10 -8.56 41.30
N ASP A 100 -18.17 -8.15 40.63
CA ASP A 100 -18.60 -6.75 40.53
C ASP A 100 -18.85 -6.13 41.92
N ARG A 101 -19.48 -6.87 42.85
CA ARG A 101 -19.68 -6.42 44.24
C ARG A 101 -18.37 -6.28 45.00
N LEU A 102 -17.49 -7.28 44.90
CA LEU A 102 -16.18 -7.23 45.56
C LEU A 102 -15.33 -6.06 45.05
N VAL A 103 -15.41 -5.78 43.74
CA VAL A 103 -14.74 -4.64 43.11
C VAL A 103 -15.33 -3.32 43.63
N GLU A 104 -16.66 -3.20 43.73
CA GLU A 104 -17.30 -2.00 44.30
C GLU A 104 -16.91 -1.77 45.77
N ASP A 105 -16.93 -2.82 46.59
CA ASP A 105 -16.53 -2.73 48.00
C ASP A 105 -15.06 -2.28 48.13
N LEU A 106 -14.17 -2.82 47.27
CA LEU A 106 -12.76 -2.42 47.23
C LEU A 106 -12.60 -0.96 46.77
N ILE A 107 -13.36 -0.51 45.77
CA ILE A 107 -13.35 0.89 45.31
C ILE A 107 -13.80 1.81 46.44
N GLN A 108 -14.91 1.48 47.13
CA GLN A 108 -15.42 2.26 48.26
C GLN A 108 -14.41 2.32 49.42
N GLU A 109 -13.75 1.20 49.73
CA GLU A 109 -12.70 1.14 50.75
C GLU A 109 -11.50 2.02 50.37
N SER A 110 -11.03 1.97 49.12
CA SER A 110 -9.96 2.82 48.61
C SER A 110 -10.35 4.32 48.57
N ILE A 111 -11.62 4.64 48.29
CA ILE A 111 -12.15 6.01 48.41
C ILE A 111 -12.11 6.48 49.87
N ALA A 112 -12.59 5.65 50.81
CA ALA A 112 -12.60 5.97 52.23
C ALA A 112 -11.19 6.14 52.82
N LYS A 113 -10.21 5.35 52.33
CA LYS A 113 -8.78 5.50 52.65
C LYS A 113 -8.13 6.72 52.02
N GLY A 114 -8.79 7.36 51.06
CA GLY A 114 -8.26 8.52 50.35
C GLY A 114 -7.17 8.17 49.32
N GLU A 115 -7.08 6.92 48.87
CA GLU A 115 -6.07 6.46 47.89
C GLU A 115 -6.22 7.17 46.52
N PHE A 116 -7.40 7.71 46.23
CA PHE A 116 -7.67 8.50 45.03
C PHE A 116 -7.31 10.00 45.17
N THR A 117 -6.87 10.45 46.35
CA THR A 117 -6.43 11.84 46.55
C THR A 117 -4.97 11.99 46.14
N ASN A 118 -4.63 13.06 45.41
CA ASN A 118 -3.25 13.36 44.96
C ASN A 118 -2.59 12.29 44.05
N LEU A 119 -3.38 11.63 43.18
CA LEU A 119 -2.83 10.75 42.16
C LEU A 119 -1.87 11.51 41.23
N LYS A 120 -0.84 10.81 40.74
CA LYS A 120 0.15 11.37 39.80
C LYS A 120 -0.56 11.84 38.53
N GLY A 121 -0.58 13.16 38.31
CA GLY A 121 -1.23 13.77 37.15
C GLY A 121 -2.61 14.37 37.42
N THR A 122 -3.07 14.38 38.68
CA THR A 122 -4.27 15.14 39.09
C THR A 122 -4.11 16.63 38.74
N GLY A 123 -5.15 17.21 38.14
CA GLY A 123 -5.15 18.61 37.70
C GLY A 123 -4.26 18.94 36.50
N LYS A 124 -3.50 17.98 35.97
CA LYS A 124 -2.73 18.16 34.74
C LYS A 124 -3.59 17.75 33.54
N PRO A 125 -3.51 18.45 32.40
CA PRO A 125 -4.16 17.97 31.18
C PRO A 125 -3.64 16.57 30.84
N LEU A 126 -4.51 15.73 30.26
CA LEU A 126 -4.11 14.43 29.75
C LEU A 126 -2.90 14.60 28.83
N ALA A 127 -1.87 13.76 29.00
CA ALA A 127 -0.66 13.84 28.20
C ALA A 127 -1.02 13.83 26.72
N ASN A 128 -0.60 14.88 25.99
CA ASN A 128 -0.86 15.20 24.59
C ASN A 128 -1.47 14.04 23.80
N GLN A 129 -2.79 13.90 23.89
CA GLN A 129 -3.50 13.17 22.87
C GLN A 129 -3.34 14.03 21.64
N ASN A 130 -2.43 13.63 20.75
CA ASN A 130 -2.19 14.27 19.44
C ASN A 130 -3.40 13.98 18.52
N HIS A 131 -4.59 14.16 19.09
CA HIS A 131 -5.88 13.89 18.53
C HIS A 131 -6.32 15.19 17.89
N ASN A 132 -6.31 15.19 16.57
CA ASN A 132 -6.90 16.28 15.82
C ASN A 132 -8.40 16.34 16.20
N PRO A 133 -8.89 17.46 16.79
CA PRO A 133 -10.27 17.58 17.25
C PRO A 133 -11.30 17.51 16.11
N TYR A 134 -10.85 17.64 14.86
CA TYR A 134 -11.68 17.53 13.66
C TYR A 134 -11.82 16.07 13.16
N ILE A 135 -11.15 15.11 13.78
CA ILE A 135 -11.20 13.70 13.39
C ILE A 135 -12.02 12.93 14.43
N ASP A 136 -12.99 12.12 14.00
CA ASP A 136 -13.76 11.26 14.91
C ASP A 136 -12.84 10.24 15.62
N ILE A 137 -13.21 9.89 16.85
CA ILE A 137 -12.50 8.95 17.72
C ILE A 137 -12.28 7.62 17.01
N VAL A 138 -13.28 7.12 16.27
CA VAL A 138 -13.18 5.86 15.53
C VAL A 138 -12.08 5.95 14.47
N THR A 139 -12.08 6.99 13.64
CA THR A 139 -11.06 7.21 12.60
C THR A 139 -9.67 7.36 13.20
N HIS A 140 -9.54 8.12 14.29
CA HIS A 140 -8.26 8.26 14.99
C HIS A 140 -7.75 6.91 15.51
N LYS A 141 -8.62 6.09 16.10
CA LYS A 141 -8.25 4.77 16.61
C LYS A 141 -7.89 3.80 15.49
N ILE A 142 -8.59 3.82 14.37
CA ILE A 142 -8.22 3.04 13.18
C ILE A 142 -6.83 3.45 12.69
N ASN A 143 -6.58 4.75 12.51
CA ASN A 143 -5.27 5.25 12.07
C ASN A 143 -4.16 4.88 13.08
N GLN A 144 -4.44 4.97 14.38
CA GLN A 144 -3.54 4.56 15.44
C GLN A 144 -3.17 3.08 15.30
N VAL A 145 -4.17 2.19 15.18
CA VAL A 145 -3.95 0.75 15.00
C VAL A 145 -3.17 0.46 13.71
N LEU A 146 -3.47 1.14 12.61
CA LEU A 146 -2.74 0.99 11.35
C LEU A 146 -1.26 1.35 11.52
N ILE A 147 -0.96 2.47 12.19
CA ILE A 147 0.41 2.92 12.47
C ILE A 147 1.13 1.93 13.39
N GLU A 148 0.47 1.45 14.45
CA GLU A 148 1.02 0.47 15.40
C GLU A 148 1.38 -0.86 14.71
N ASN A 149 0.62 -1.25 13.68
CA ASN A 149 0.92 -2.42 12.86
C ASN A 149 1.93 -2.15 11.72
N GLY A 150 2.46 -0.93 11.61
CA GLY A 150 3.41 -0.55 10.56
C GLY A 150 2.78 -0.43 9.16
N PHE A 151 1.46 -0.25 9.08
CA PHE A 151 0.78 -0.02 7.80
C PHE A 151 1.15 1.34 7.24
N SER A 152 1.48 1.40 5.95
CA SER A 152 1.81 2.64 5.25
C SER A 152 0.89 2.84 4.03
N PRO A 153 0.47 4.07 3.73
CA PRO A 153 -0.30 4.36 2.52
C PRO A 153 0.45 3.94 1.27
N GLN A 154 -0.29 3.51 0.24
CA GLN A 154 0.28 3.05 -1.03
C GLN A 154 1.24 4.06 -1.67
N TRP A 155 0.92 5.35 -1.64
CA TRP A 155 1.77 6.39 -2.21
C TRP A 155 3.11 6.52 -1.47
N VAL A 156 3.18 6.25 -0.16
CA VAL A 156 4.44 6.24 0.61
C VAL A 156 5.32 5.08 0.18
N MET A 157 4.73 3.90 0.01
CA MET A 157 5.47 2.73 -0.49
C MET A 157 6.02 3.00 -1.88
N LEU A 158 5.18 3.53 -2.77
CA LEU A 158 5.53 3.82 -4.14
C LEU A 158 6.59 4.95 -4.25
N GLU A 159 6.55 5.94 -3.37
CA GLU A 159 7.61 6.95 -3.21
C GLU A 159 8.97 6.31 -2.89
N LYS A 160 8.98 5.36 -1.95
CA LYS A 160 10.18 4.62 -1.55
C LYS A 160 10.72 3.77 -2.70
N ASP A 161 9.83 3.09 -3.42
CA ASP A 161 10.20 2.26 -4.55
C ASP A 161 10.84 3.10 -5.67
N ILE A 162 10.20 4.20 -6.08
CA ILE A 162 10.75 5.14 -7.08
C ILE A 162 12.13 5.65 -6.65
N ARG A 163 12.28 6.07 -5.38
CA ARG A 163 13.58 6.54 -4.88
C ARG A 163 14.65 5.45 -4.97
N SER A 164 14.31 4.22 -4.58
CA SER A 164 15.26 3.11 -4.63
C SER A 164 15.67 2.76 -6.07
N GLU A 165 14.74 2.78 -7.02
CA GLU A 165 15.02 2.56 -8.44
C GLU A 165 15.89 3.67 -9.03
N ILE A 166 15.62 4.94 -8.70
CA ILE A 166 16.47 6.05 -9.12
C ILE A 166 17.88 5.92 -8.54
N THR A 167 18.02 5.49 -7.29
CA THR A 167 19.36 5.25 -6.70
C THR A 167 20.09 4.10 -7.40
N ASN A 168 19.39 3.01 -7.71
CA ASN A 168 19.98 1.87 -8.44
C ASN A 168 20.41 2.27 -9.85
N LEU A 169 19.59 3.05 -10.55
CA LEU A 169 19.93 3.59 -11.87
C LEU A 169 21.19 4.46 -11.82
N LYS A 170 21.29 5.33 -10.82
CA LYS A 170 22.48 6.17 -10.62
C LYS A 170 23.73 5.35 -10.32
N LEU A 171 23.62 4.33 -9.47
CA LEU A 171 24.74 3.43 -9.16
C LEU A 171 25.24 2.69 -10.40
N ARG A 172 24.34 2.15 -11.23
CA ARG A 172 24.72 1.49 -12.50
C ARG A 172 25.45 2.45 -13.44
N LEU A 173 24.95 3.69 -13.59
CA LEU A 173 25.63 4.71 -14.39
C LEU A 173 27.02 5.04 -13.84
N GLU A 174 27.16 5.12 -12.53
CA GLU A 174 28.44 5.39 -11.87
C GLU A 174 29.45 4.25 -12.05
N GLU A 175 29.01 2.99 -11.87
CA GLU A 175 29.85 1.80 -12.04
C GLU A 175 30.40 1.69 -13.46
N GLU A 176 29.54 1.89 -14.46
CA GLU A 176 29.95 1.87 -15.86
C GLU A 176 30.84 3.07 -16.19
N ARG A 177 30.52 4.24 -15.65
CA ARG A 177 31.37 5.42 -15.82
C ARG A 177 32.77 5.20 -15.21
N ARG A 178 32.88 4.47 -14.11
CA ARG A 178 34.15 4.13 -13.44
C ARG A 178 35.01 3.17 -14.26
N LYS A 179 34.39 2.27 -15.03
CA LYS A 179 35.09 1.38 -15.98
C LYS A 179 35.64 2.16 -17.17
N LEU A 180 35.01 3.28 -17.52
CA LEU A 180 35.43 4.14 -18.62
C LEU A 180 36.59 5.07 -18.23
N GLY A 181 37.44 5.38 -19.21
CA GLY A 181 38.63 6.22 -19.02
C GLY A 181 38.35 7.72 -18.89
N LYS A 182 39.44 8.50 -18.95
CA LYS A 182 39.42 9.97 -18.98
C LYS A 182 38.74 10.46 -20.26
N ILE A 183 37.99 11.56 -20.13
CA ILE A 183 37.43 12.27 -21.29
C ILE A 183 38.59 12.88 -22.09
N PRO A 184 38.59 12.85 -23.44
CA PRO A 184 37.55 12.33 -24.34
C PRO A 184 37.55 10.80 -24.46
N LEU A 185 36.34 10.21 -24.41
CA LEU A 185 36.13 8.77 -24.56
C LEU A 185 36.57 8.30 -25.95
N LYS A 186 37.19 7.11 -26.01
CA LYS A 186 37.47 6.45 -27.29
C LYS A 186 36.17 6.06 -27.99
N GLU A 187 36.21 5.91 -29.32
CA GLU A 187 35.00 5.57 -30.09
C GLU A 187 34.38 4.23 -29.65
N SER A 188 35.23 3.25 -29.30
CA SER A 188 34.78 1.97 -28.72
C SER A 188 34.08 2.13 -27.38
N GLU A 189 34.58 3.02 -26.52
CA GLU A 189 34.01 3.32 -25.20
C GLU A 189 32.68 4.05 -25.29
N LYS A 190 32.52 4.95 -26.28
CA LYS A 190 31.23 5.60 -26.57
C LYS A 190 30.18 4.59 -27.02
N LEU A 191 30.54 3.62 -27.86
CA LEU A 191 29.61 2.58 -28.30
C LEU A 191 29.13 1.72 -27.12
N VAL A 192 30.02 1.39 -26.19
CA VAL A 192 29.64 0.67 -24.96
C VAL A 192 28.70 1.51 -24.09
N TRP A 193 29.00 2.80 -23.94
CA TRP A 193 28.15 3.72 -23.18
C TRP A 193 26.76 3.89 -23.80
N ASN A 194 26.67 4.04 -25.13
CA ASN A 194 25.38 4.17 -25.81
C ASN A 194 24.52 2.90 -25.68
N LYS A 195 25.14 1.72 -25.82
CA LYS A 195 24.44 0.44 -25.58
C LYS A 195 23.90 0.35 -24.15
N LEU A 196 24.64 0.84 -23.17
CA LEU A 196 24.17 0.91 -21.78
C LEU A 196 22.96 1.85 -21.66
N LEU A 197 23.02 3.03 -22.28
CA LEU A 197 21.92 3.98 -22.26
C LEU A 197 20.65 3.40 -22.90
N ASP A 198 20.79 2.60 -23.95
CA ASP A 198 19.65 1.90 -24.56
C ASP A 198 19.00 0.93 -23.57
N VAL A 199 19.79 0.14 -22.83
CA VAL A 199 19.27 -0.77 -21.79
C VAL A 199 18.60 0.00 -20.65
N LEU A 200 19.23 1.08 -20.18
CA LEU A 200 18.69 1.90 -19.09
C LEU A 200 17.47 2.72 -19.53
N SER A 201 17.28 2.96 -20.82
CA SER A 201 16.12 3.68 -21.36
C SER A 201 14.81 2.99 -20.98
N ASP A 202 14.77 1.66 -21.03
CA ASP A 202 13.58 0.91 -20.66
C ASP A 202 13.31 0.95 -19.15
N ASP A 203 14.35 0.89 -18.31
CA ASP A 203 14.23 1.09 -16.86
C ASP A 203 13.68 2.50 -16.54
N VAL A 204 14.16 3.54 -17.23
CA VAL A 204 13.67 4.92 -17.07
C VAL A 204 12.20 5.04 -17.47
N LYS A 205 11.76 4.39 -18.56
CA LYS A 205 10.35 4.38 -18.95
C LYS A 205 9.48 3.78 -17.85
N GLN A 206 9.92 2.68 -17.22
CA GLN A 206 9.20 2.05 -16.12
C GLN A 206 9.14 2.97 -14.89
N ILE A 207 10.26 3.60 -14.51
CA ILE A 207 10.32 4.57 -13.41
C ILE A 207 9.38 5.75 -13.69
N ASN A 208 9.38 6.29 -14.91
CA ASN A 208 8.52 7.42 -15.28
C ASN A 208 7.04 7.05 -15.27
N LYS A 209 6.69 5.80 -15.62
CA LYS A 209 5.32 5.28 -15.44
C LYS A 209 4.92 5.27 -13.96
N LYS A 210 5.78 4.76 -13.08
CA LYS A 210 5.53 4.79 -11.62
C LYS A 210 5.41 6.22 -11.10
N ILE A 211 6.22 7.15 -11.59
CA ILE A 211 6.12 8.57 -11.24
C ILE A 211 4.76 9.15 -11.65
N ASN A 212 4.22 8.76 -12.81
CA ASN A 212 2.86 9.17 -13.19
C ASN A 212 1.83 8.61 -12.21
N ASP A 213 1.89 7.31 -11.92
CA ASP A 213 0.97 6.66 -10.99
C ASP A 213 1.05 7.31 -9.59
N TYR A 214 2.25 7.61 -9.12
CA TYR A 214 2.51 8.38 -7.89
C TYR A 214 1.84 9.76 -7.93
N ASN A 215 2.08 10.53 -8.99
CA ASN A 215 1.56 11.89 -9.11
C ASN A 215 0.03 11.94 -9.15
N LEU A 216 -0.62 10.86 -9.58
CA LEU A 216 -2.08 10.72 -9.57
C LEU A 216 -2.65 10.42 -8.17
N ILE A 217 -1.91 9.70 -7.32
CA ILE A 217 -2.40 9.28 -5.99
C ILE A 217 -1.98 10.18 -4.83
N VAL A 218 -0.96 11.00 -5.04
CA VAL A 218 -0.36 11.82 -3.97
C VAL A 218 -1.32 12.94 -3.56
N PRO A 219 -1.63 13.07 -2.24
CA PRO A 219 -2.58 14.05 -1.76
C PRO A 219 -2.05 15.50 -1.75
N LEU A 220 -0.74 15.70 -1.91
CA LEU A 220 -0.06 16.99 -1.77
C LEU A 220 0.68 17.35 -3.06
N LEU A 221 0.32 18.46 -3.70
CA LEU A 221 0.98 18.93 -4.93
C LEU A 221 2.49 19.13 -4.76
N SER A 222 2.93 19.61 -3.58
CA SER A 222 4.35 19.80 -3.25
C SER A 222 5.16 18.51 -3.17
N LYS A 223 4.50 17.36 -3.11
CA LYS A 223 5.12 16.03 -3.03
C LYS A 223 5.17 15.33 -4.38
N GLN A 224 4.62 15.90 -5.44
CA GLN A 224 4.70 15.35 -6.80
C GLN A 224 6.15 15.32 -7.29
N MET A 225 6.46 14.33 -8.14
CA MET A 225 7.78 14.09 -8.69
C MET A 225 7.84 14.45 -10.18
N VAL A 226 9.02 14.86 -10.63
CA VAL A 226 9.31 15.12 -12.04
C VAL A 226 9.90 13.87 -12.67
N HIS A 227 9.63 13.67 -13.96
CA HIS A 227 10.21 12.57 -14.73
C HIS A 227 11.72 12.60 -14.75
N VAL A 228 12.30 11.41 -14.78
CA VAL A 228 13.73 11.19 -14.93
C VAL A 228 14.08 11.32 -16.42
N ASN A 229 14.99 12.24 -16.72
CA ASN A 229 15.58 12.38 -18.05
C ASN A 229 16.97 11.74 -18.06
N LEU A 230 17.13 10.68 -18.87
CA LEU A 230 18.35 9.88 -18.94
C LEU A 230 19.53 10.66 -19.56
N GLU A 231 19.29 11.46 -20.59
CA GLU A 231 20.31 12.25 -21.28
C GLU A 231 20.94 13.28 -20.33
N LYS A 232 20.09 14.01 -19.60
CA LYS A 232 20.55 14.99 -18.61
C LYS A 232 21.30 14.33 -17.47
N LEU A 233 20.94 13.10 -17.09
CA LEU A 233 21.68 12.34 -16.09
C LEU A 233 23.02 11.88 -16.63
N SER A 234 23.07 11.27 -17.81
CA SER A 234 24.30 10.75 -18.40
C SER A 234 25.33 11.85 -18.64
N GLU A 235 24.90 13.01 -19.12
CA GLU A 235 25.77 14.19 -19.27
C GLU A 235 26.37 14.66 -17.95
N LYS A 236 25.59 14.64 -16.85
CA LYS A 236 26.10 14.99 -15.52
C LYS A 236 27.18 14.02 -15.08
N PHE A 237 26.94 12.71 -15.20
CA PHE A 237 27.95 11.70 -14.86
C PHE A 237 29.19 11.77 -15.74
N LEU A 238 29.06 12.16 -17.01
CA LEU A 238 30.21 12.42 -17.87
C LEU A 238 31.02 13.64 -17.42
N LYS A 239 30.35 14.71 -16.98
CA LYS A 239 30.98 15.94 -16.48
C LYS A 239 31.61 15.79 -15.09
N ASP A 240 31.02 14.98 -14.21
CA ASP A 240 31.42 14.80 -12.81
C ASP A 240 32.67 13.90 -12.63
N TYR A 241 33.21 13.36 -13.73
CA TYR A 241 34.39 12.50 -13.70
C TYR A 241 35.70 13.12 -13.14
N PRO A 242 35.98 14.44 -13.16
CA PRO A 242 37.25 14.93 -12.62
C PRO A 242 37.36 14.83 -11.09
N SER A 243 36.30 14.44 -10.35
CA SER A 243 36.38 14.24 -8.88
C SER A 243 36.56 12.78 -8.42
N LEU A 244 36.49 11.81 -9.33
CA LEU A 244 36.70 10.38 -9.03
C LEU A 244 38.14 9.93 -9.32
N ASP A 245 39.11 10.84 -9.16
CA ASP A 245 40.52 10.45 -9.09
C ASP A 245 40.67 9.42 -7.96
N LEU A 246 41.08 8.23 -8.36
CA LEU A 246 41.30 6.99 -7.62
C LEU A 246 42.24 7.12 -6.38
N THR A 247 42.66 8.33 -6.02
CA THR A 247 43.59 8.60 -4.93
C THR A 247 42.95 8.71 -3.55
N VAL A 248 41.62 8.85 -3.43
CA VAL A 248 40.94 9.00 -2.12
C VAL A 248 40.61 7.65 -1.49
N ALA A 249 40.31 6.62 -2.29
CA ALA A 249 40.04 5.27 -1.78
C ALA A 249 41.31 4.62 -1.19
N GLU A 250 42.46 4.78 -1.85
CA GLU A 250 43.75 4.25 -1.36
C GLU A 250 44.31 5.04 -0.16
N LYS A 251 43.98 6.34 -0.03
CA LYS A 251 44.41 7.18 1.09
C LYS A 251 43.59 6.99 2.36
N LYS A 252 42.32 6.58 2.29
CA LYS A 252 41.52 6.28 3.49
C LYS A 252 41.94 4.97 4.16
N VAL A 253 42.14 3.91 3.36
CA VAL A 253 42.64 2.61 3.86
C VAL A 253 44.04 2.73 4.47
N ASN A 254 44.93 3.53 3.87
CA ASN A 254 46.27 3.78 4.43
C ASN A 254 46.31 4.75 5.63
N LYS A 255 45.25 5.52 5.89
CA LYS A 255 45.19 6.45 7.02
C LYS A 255 44.63 5.79 8.28
N GLU A 256 43.68 4.87 8.13
CA GLU A 256 43.20 4.01 9.23
C GLU A 256 44.32 3.04 9.67
N CYS A 257 45.05 2.43 8.73
CA CYS A 257 46.18 1.53 9.05
C CYS A 257 47.41 2.23 9.69
N ARG A 258 47.52 3.56 9.60
CA ARG A 258 48.60 4.36 10.25
C ARG A 258 48.23 4.93 11.61
N GLN A 259 46.94 5.03 11.95
CA GLN A 259 46.50 5.56 13.23
C GLN A 259 46.48 4.49 14.34
N ASP A 260 46.33 3.21 13.96
CA ASP A 260 46.33 2.10 14.91
C ASP A 260 47.72 1.65 15.40
N GLN A 261 48.81 2.20 14.84
CA GLN A 261 50.19 1.88 15.28
C GLN A 261 50.73 2.83 16.37
N ARG A 262 49.90 3.70 16.97
CA ARG A 262 50.32 4.63 18.03
C ARG A 262 49.71 4.38 19.41
N SER A 263 48.90 3.35 19.59
CA SER A 263 48.49 2.89 20.92
C SER A 263 49.23 1.61 21.28
N THR A 264 50.22 1.76 22.15
CA THR A 264 50.87 0.67 22.88
C THR A 264 49.86 -0.07 23.75
N SER A 265 49.50 -1.29 23.36
CA SER A 265 49.07 -2.35 24.28
C SER A 265 49.13 -3.69 23.54
N THR A 266 49.96 -4.58 24.06
CA THR A 266 50.10 -5.99 23.66
C THR A 266 48.77 -6.73 23.83
N GLU A 267 47.92 -6.75 22.80
CA GLU A 267 46.97 -7.84 22.52
C GLU A 267 46.76 -7.96 21.00
N PRO A 268 46.68 -9.18 20.43
CA PRO A 268 46.53 -9.37 19.00
C PRO A 268 45.12 -8.98 18.53
N CYS A 269 45.03 -8.22 17.43
CA CYS A 269 43.77 -7.84 16.80
C CYS A 269 42.98 -9.08 16.33
N LEU A 270 41.66 -9.10 16.61
CA LEU A 270 40.71 -10.14 16.18
C LEU A 270 40.76 -10.47 14.68
N PHE A 271 41.16 -9.48 13.86
CA PHE A 271 41.30 -9.64 12.40
C PHE A 271 42.53 -10.47 12.00
N ASP A 272 43.61 -10.45 12.78
CA ASP A 272 44.81 -11.25 12.52
C ASP A 272 44.57 -12.74 12.85
N LEU A 273 43.77 -13.02 13.88
CA LEU A 273 43.31 -14.38 14.19
C LEU A 273 42.45 -14.96 13.06
N LEU A 274 41.55 -14.19 12.46
CA LEU A 274 40.71 -14.65 11.36
C LEU A 274 41.51 -14.94 10.07
N ASN A 275 42.50 -14.11 9.76
CA ASN A 275 43.36 -14.32 8.60
C ASN A 275 44.33 -15.50 8.76
N SER A 276 44.78 -15.78 9.99
CA SER A 276 45.60 -16.97 10.28
C SER A 276 44.83 -18.29 10.13
N LEU A 277 43.51 -18.27 10.36
CA LEU A 277 42.65 -19.45 10.24
C LEU A 277 42.35 -19.83 8.79
N TRP A 278 42.41 -18.88 7.86
CA TRP A 278 42.12 -19.08 6.44
C TRP A 278 43.35 -19.43 5.60
N LYS A 279 44.56 -19.14 6.08
CA LYS A 279 45.83 -19.53 5.45
C LYS A 279 46.34 -20.92 5.84
N SER A 280 45.59 -21.64 6.69
CA SER A 280 45.88 -23.00 7.15
C SER A 280 44.89 -23.99 6.53
N ASN A 281 44.89 -24.10 5.21
CA ASN A 281 44.45 -25.27 4.44
C ASN A 281 45.01 -25.18 3.02
#